data_AF-A0AA95IEK5-F1
#
_entry.id   AF-A0AA95IEK5-F1
#
_cell.length_a   1.000
_cell.length_b   1.000
_cell.length_c   1.000
_cell.angle_alpha   90.00
_cell.angle_beta   90.00
_cell.angle_gamma   90.00
#
_symmetry.space_group_name_H-M   'P 1'
#
loop_
_entity.id
_entity.type
_entity.pdbx_description
1 polymer ?
#
loop_
_entity_poly.entity_id
_entity_poly.type
_entity_poly.pdbx_seq_one_letter_code
_entity_poly.pdbx_strand_id
1 'polypeptide(L)'
;MFFTPMMFSPMPVNERISAAEMKTEKKQKDKVKMTVEYKGKIHRDLETHYYLFSTSKKGTIDISWGPDTVGSDYIITDKNWSAMYGNGDELPAGEYMLVITSNPAESPEDPSLLSYHFILKGLTFKQAPDTTLPKLNLESPAQLVTHLPLGEHDIVFKGCSDAPSIIFTDEEMTEQLSNSFEKSIHFDESAPNYRAYRITATNESGNSVNRYFEIFYEGGVTEVN
;
A
#
# COMPACT_ATOMS: atom_id res chain seq x y z
N MET A 1 -41.56 -67.49 -45.10
CA MET A 1 -42.60 -67.58 -44.06
C MET A 1 -42.26 -68.76 -43.19
N PHE A 2 -41.99 -68.56 -41.90
CA PHE A 2 -42.41 -69.40 -40.76
C PHE A 2 -41.81 -68.80 -39.50
N PHE A 3 -42.68 -68.40 -38.58
CA PHE A 3 -42.38 -68.04 -37.20
C PHE A 3 -42.19 -69.32 -36.38
N THR A 4 -41.24 -69.32 -35.43
CA THR A 4 -41.52 -69.75 -34.04
C THR A 4 -40.43 -69.25 -33.08
N PRO A 5 -40.78 -68.95 -31.81
CA PRO A 5 -40.01 -68.08 -30.92
C PRO A 5 -39.58 -68.77 -29.61
N MET A 6 -39.12 -67.95 -28.65
CA MET A 6 -39.00 -68.16 -27.20
C MET A 6 -37.69 -68.83 -26.71
N MET A 7 -37.06 -68.45 -25.58
CA MET A 7 -37.59 -67.97 -24.30
C MET A 7 -36.60 -67.09 -23.50
N PHE A 8 -37.15 -66.08 -22.81
CA PHE A 8 -36.93 -65.59 -21.42
C PHE A 8 -35.50 -65.22 -20.95
N SER A 9 -35.20 -63.95 -20.59
CA SER A 9 -35.57 -63.19 -19.34
C SER A 9 -34.88 -63.73 -18.08
N PRO A 10 -34.50 -62.91 -17.05
CA PRO A 10 -35.17 -61.67 -16.59
C PRO A 10 -34.23 -60.49 -16.19
N MET A 11 -34.65 -59.22 -16.43
CA MET A 11 -35.06 -58.17 -15.44
C MET A 11 -33.95 -57.58 -14.53
N PRO A 12 -34.22 -56.50 -13.76
CA PRO A 12 -34.84 -55.19 -14.04
C PRO A 12 -33.80 -54.07 -13.73
N VAL A 13 -34.00 -52.75 -13.87
CA VAL A 13 -34.75 -51.87 -12.97
C VAL A 13 -34.68 -50.46 -13.55
N ASN A 14 -35.87 -49.92 -13.74
CA ASN A 14 -36.28 -48.54 -13.93
C ASN A 14 -35.94 -47.74 -12.64
N GLU A 15 -35.38 -46.54 -12.63
CA GLU A 15 -36.14 -45.28 -12.65
C GLU A 15 -35.24 -44.11 -12.16
N ARG A 16 -35.50 -42.93 -12.73
CA ARG A 16 -35.50 -41.59 -12.11
C ARG A 16 -34.18 -40.92 -11.70
N ILE A 17 -33.81 -39.96 -12.55
CA ILE A 17 -33.49 -38.54 -12.28
C ILE A 17 -33.18 -38.18 -10.82
N SER A 18 -31.95 -37.68 -10.59
CA SER A 18 -31.72 -36.65 -9.58
C SER A 18 -30.70 -35.65 -10.10
N ALA A 19 -31.21 -34.47 -10.46
CA ALA A 19 -30.43 -33.26 -10.58
C ALA A 19 -30.06 -32.78 -9.17
N ALA A 20 -29.02 -33.34 -8.57
CA ALA A 20 -28.51 -32.88 -7.28
C ALA A 20 -27.09 -33.40 -7.02
N GLU A 21 -26.10 -33.01 -7.83
CA GLU A 21 -24.69 -33.13 -7.42
C GLU A 21 -23.74 -32.32 -8.31
N MET A 22 -23.76 -31.00 -8.11
CA MET A 22 -22.53 -30.23 -8.23
C MET A 22 -22.54 -29.20 -7.11
N LYS A 23 -22.11 -29.69 -5.94
CA LYS A 23 -21.89 -28.90 -4.74
C LYS A 23 -20.99 -27.74 -5.09
N THR A 24 -21.52 -26.55 -4.87
CA THR A 24 -20.83 -25.28 -4.86
C THR A 24 -19.61 -25.40 -3.94
N GLU A 25 -18.40 -25.36 -4.50
CA GLU A 25 -17.18 -25.08 -3.73
C GLU A 25 -17.27 -23.63 -3.23
N LYS A 26 -18.01 -23.41 -2.15
CA LYS A 26 -17.76 -22.25 -1.29
C LYS A 26 -16.40 -22.49 -0.64
N LYS A 27 -15.35 -21.91 -1.24
CA LYS A 27 -14.11 -21.60 -0.54
C LYS A 27 -14.49 -20.86 0.75
N GLN A 28 -14.49 -21.59 1.85
CA GLN A 28 -14.55 -21.04 3.19
C GLN A 28 -13.22 -20.30 3.37
N LYS A 29 -13.19 -18.99 3.06
CA LYS A 29 -12.07 -18.12 3.44
C LYS A 29 -12.03 -18.16 4.97
N ASP A 30 -11.08 -18.92 5.52
CA ASP A 30 -10.91 -19.02 6.95
C ASP A 30 -10.72 -17.63 7.55
N LYS A 31 -11.61 -17.29 8.49
CA LYS A 31 -11.56 -16.06 9.27
C LYS A 31 -10.52 -16.26 10.36
N VAL A 32 -9.28 -15.87 10.09
CA VAL A 32 -8.16 -16.13 11.00
C VAL A 32 -7.91 -14.89 11.86
N LYS A 33 -8.04 -15.05 13.19
CA LYS A 33 -7.41 -14.14 14.14
C LYS A 33 -5.92 -14.45 14.10
N MET A 34 -5.12 -13.54 13.55
CA MET A 34 -3.68 -13.74 13.36
C MET A 34 -2.89 -12.57 13.93
N THR A 35 -1.63 -12.85 14.25
CA THR A 35 -0.61 -11.83 14.50
C THR A 35 0.01 -11.47 13.15
N VAL A 36 0.14 -10.18 12.85
CA VAL A 36 0.67 -9.67 11.59
C VAL A 36 1.86 -8.78 11.90
N GLU A 37 2.98 -8.99 11.22
CA GLU A 37 4.19 -8.18 11.40
C GLU A 37 4.42 -7.29 10.18
N TYR A 38 4.66 -6.01 10.42
CA TYR A 38 5.02 -5.02 9.42
C TYR A 38 6.44 -4.55 9.72
N LYS A 39 7.35 -4.74 8.76
CA LYS A 39 8.78 -4.39 8.89
C LYS A 39 9.24 -3.63 7.67
N GLY A 40 10.14 -2.69 7.88
CA GLY A 40 10.75 -1.93 6.80
C GLY A 40 11.62 -0.80 7.30
N LYS A 41 11.96 0.08 6.36
CA LYS A 41 12.70 1.31 6.63
C LYS A 41 12.05 2.45 5.87
N ILE A 42 12.01 3.64 6.46
CA ILE A 42 11.50 4.85 5.85
C ILE A 42 12.56 5.94 5.88
N HIS A 43 12.64 6.75 4.83
CA HIS A 43 13.34 8.03 4.90
C HIS A 43 12.57 8.97 5.84
N ARG A 44 13.25 9.48 6.86
CA ARG A 44 12.64 10.34 7.89
C ARG A 44 11.97 11.55 7.23
N ASP A 45 10.72 11.81 7.61
CA ASP A 45 9.86 12.93 7.20
C ASP A 45 9.55 13.00 5.69
N LEU A 46 10.17 12.15 4.87
CA LEU A 46 10.11 12.19 3.40
C LEU A 46 9.62 10.86 2.80
N GLU A 47 9.26 9.89 3.64
CA GLU A 47 8.67 8.63 3.18
C GLU A 47 7.54 8.16 4.10
N THR A 48 6.50 7.64 3.46
CA THR A 48 5.35 7.03 4.15
C THR A 48 5.01 5.71 3.49
N HIS A 49 4.79 4.68 4.29
CA HIS A 49 4.37 3.36 3.81
C HIS A 49 2.92 3.10 4.16
N TYR A 50 2.19 2.52 3.21
CA TYR A 50 0.77 2.20 3.35
C TYR A 50 0.56 0.71 3.15
N TYR A 51 -0.09 0.08 4.13
CA TYR A 51 -0.50 -1.32 4.07
C TYR A 51 -2.01 -1.44 4.16
N LEU A 52 -2.63 -2.00 3.12
CA LEU A 52 -4.06 -2.24 3.11
C LEU A 52 -4.39 -3.56 3.79
N PHE A 53 -5.43 -3.52 4.61
CA PHE A 53 -6.02 -4.73 5.17
C PHE A 53 -7.53 -4.58 5.31
N SER A 54 -8.20 -5.71 5.56
CA SER A 54 -9.65 -5.69 5.79
C SER A 54 -10.02 -6.61 6.94
N THR A 55 -10.94 -6.14 7.78
CA THR A 55 -11.45 -6.87 8.95
C THR A 55 -12.83 -7.44 8.64
N SER A 56 -13.14 -8.60 9.22
CA SER A 56 -14.41 -9.31 8.99
C SER A 56 -15.45 -9.05 10.08
N LYS A 57 -15.02 -8.53 11.24
CA LYS A 57 -15.85 -8.19 12.39
C LYS A 57 -15.11 -7.15 13.24
N LYS A 58 -15.86 -6.54 14.15
CA LYS A 58 -15.31 -5.67 15.19
C LYS A 58 -14.22 -6.38 16.01
N GLY A 59 -13.13 -5.69 16.31
CA GLY A 59 -12.06 -6.16 17.19
C GLY A 59 -11.30 -4.98 17.81
N THR A 60 -10.54 -5.24 18.86
CA THR A 60 -9.69 -4.23 19.50
C THR A 60 -8.31 -4.27 18.87
N ILE A 61 -7.77 -3.11 18.50
CA ILE A 61 -6.40 -2.98 17.99
C ILE A 61 -5.43 -3.24 19.14
N ASP A 62 -4.48 -4.14 18.90
CA ASP A 62 -3.36 -4.39 19.80
C ASP A 62 -2.08 -4.35 18.96
N ILE A 63 -1.39 -3.21 18.99
CA ILE A 63 -0.09 -3.03 18.34
C ILE A 63 1.00 -2.96 19.40
N SER A 64 2.06 -3.73 19.17
CA SER A 64 3.32 -3.63 19.89
C SER A 64 4.45 -3.24 18.96
N TRP A 65 5.38 -2.43 19.48
CA TRP A 65 6.61 -2.01 18.84
C TRP A 65 7.68 -3.09 19.04
N GLY A 66 8.30 -3.54 17.95
CA GLY A 66 9.46 -4.40 17.95
C GLY A 66 10.75 -3.62 18.23
N PRO A 67 11.89 -4.33 18.34
CA PRO A 67 13.19 -3.67 18.42
C PRO A 67 13.38 -2.77 17.18
N ASP A 68 14.07 -1.64 17.36
CA ASP A 68 14.43 -0.71 16.28
C ASP A 68 13.28 0.11 15.68
N THR A 69 12.19 0.34 16.43
CA THR A 69 11.05 1.21 15.99
C THR A 69 11.17 2.65 16.50
N VAL A 70 12.24 3.00 17.21
CA VAL A 70 12.45 4.36 17.73
C VAL A 70 12.48 5.37 16.58
N GLY A 71 11.67 6.42 16.69
CA GLY A 71 11.57 7.45 15.66
C GLY A 71 10.59 7.13 14.53
N SER A 72 9.93 5.97 14.53
CA SER A 72 8.84 5.64 13.60
C SER A 72 7.50 5.59 14.34
N ASP A 73 6.43 6.01 13.70
CA ASP A 73 5.05 5.92 14.20
C ASP A 73 4.13 5.19 13.22
N TYR A 74 2.91 4.92 13.68
CA TYR A 74 1.84 4.43 12.84
C TYR A 74 0.51 5.14 13.10
N ILE A 75 -0.35 5.10 12.09
CA ILE A 75 -1.77 5.47 12.19
C ILE A 75 -2.57 4.37 11.48
N ILE A 76 -3.68 3.93 12.07
CA ILE A 76 -4.68 3.14 11.34
C ILE A 76 -5.80 4.08 10.90
N THR A 77 -6.17 4.03 9.63
CA THR A 77 -7.24 4.87 9.08
C THR A 77 -8.12 4.09 8.11
N ASP A 78 -9.35 4.54 7.88
CA ASP A 78 -10.07 4.15 6.68
C ASP A 78 -9.42 4.76 5.41
N LYS A 79 -9.83 4.27 4.24
CA LYS A 79 -9.29 4.71 2.93
C LYS A 79 -9.49 6.20 2.62
N ASN A 80 -10.46 6.85 3.25
CA ASN A 80 -10.84 8.23 2.97
C ASN A 80 -10.31 9.21 4.04
N TRP A 81 -9.50 8.72 4.99
CA TRP A 81 -9.04 9.52 6.13
C TRP A 81 -10.16 10.12 6.98
N SER A 82 -11.35 9.49 6.97
CA SER A 82 -12.51 10.02 7.69
C SER A 82 -12.52 9.62 9.17
N ALA A 83 -11.81 8.55 9.52
CA ALA A 83 -11.59 8.11 10.88
C ALA A 83 -10.16 7.57 11.07
N MET A 84 -9.53 7.96 12.18
CA MET A 84 -8.23 7.48 12.63
C MET A 84 -8.40 6.64 13.89
N TYR A 85 -7.57 5.62 14.03
CA TYR A 85 -7.59 4.65 15.11
C TYR A 85 -6.17 4.41 15.63
N GLY A 86 -6.05 4.32 16.95
CA GLY A 86 -4.81 4.03 17.66
C GLY A 86 -4.82 2.66 18.35
N ASN A 87 -3.78 2.42 19.14
CA ASN A 87 -3.71 1.21 19.97
C ASN A 87 -4.87 1.19 20.99
N GLY A 88 -5.48 0.03 21.20
CA GLY A 88 -6.59 -0.14 22.15
C GLY A 88 -7.97 0.29 21.63
N ASP A 89 -8.04 0.94 20.47
CA ASP A 89 -9.32 1.32 19.87
C ASP A 89 -10.08 0.11 19.31
N GLU A 90 -11.41 0.23 19.27
CA GLU A 90 -12.25 -0.74 18.60
C GLU A 90 -12.38 -0.42 17.10
N LEU A 91 -11.91 -1.34 16.26
CA LEU A 91 -11.99 -1.24 14.82
C LEU A 91 -13.17 -2.07 14.29
N PRO A 92 -14.19 -1.46 13.65
CA PRO A 92 -15.30 -2.18 13.03
C PRO A 92 -14.86 -3.12 11.89
N ALA A 93 -15.84 -3.84 11.32
CA ALA A 93 -15.61 -4.55 10.05
C ALA A 93 -15.47 -3.54 8.92
N GLY A 94 -14.40 -3.61 8.14
CA GLY A 94 -14.13 -2.61 7.10
C GLY A 94 -12.86 -2.86 6.32
N GLU A 95 -12.47 -1.85 5.55
CA GLU A 95 -11.20 -1.77 4.82
C GLU A 95 -10.40 -0.60 5.38
N TYR A 96 -9.14 -0.84 5.68
CA TYR A 96 -8.30 0.08 6.43
C TYR A 96 -6.89 0.11 5.84
N MET A 97 -6.17 1.16 6.19
CA MET A 97 -4.75 1.33 5.93
C MET A 97 -4.01 1.42 7.26
N LEU A 98 -2.93 0.66 7.41
CA LEU A 98 -1.89 0.96 8.37
C LEU A 98 -0.88 1.86 7.66
N VAL A 99 -0.76 3.09 8.15
CA VAL A 99 0.15 4.12 7.63
C VAL A 99 1.34 4.18 8.57
N ILE A 100 2.55 4.03 8.04
CA ILE A 100 3.79 4.10 8.80
C ILE A 100 4.57 5.33 8.34
N THR A 101 4.98 6.14 9.32
CA THR A 101 5.63 7.43 9.11
C THR A 101 6.72 7.67 10.18
N SER A 102 7.50 8.74 10.07
CA SER A 102 8.42 9.17 11.12
C SER A 102 7.69 9.80 12.31
N ASN A 103 8.26 9.63 13.50
CA ASN A 103 7.96 10.37 14.73
C ASN A 103 9.19 11.23 15.10
N PRO A 104 9.21 12.52 14.75
CA PRO A 104 10.37 13.35 14.99
C PRO A 104 10.64 13.62 16.49
N ALA A 105 9.64 13.44 17.36
CA ALA A 105 9.78 13.68 18.80
C ALA A 105 10.58 12.61 19.54
N GLU A 106 10.73 11.41 18.97
CA GLU A 106 11.30 10.24 19.65
C GLU A 106 12.69 9.84 19.16
N SER A 107 13.27 10.58 18.19
CA SER A 107 14.57 10.24 17.60
C SER A 107 15.64 11.29 17.92
N PRO A 108 16.39 11.13 19.03
CA PRO A 108 17.42 12.08 19.45
C PRO A 108 18.72 12.01 18.61
N GLU A 109 18.96 10.90 17.90
CA GLU A 109 20.20 10.66 17.14
C GLU A 109 20.09 11.00 15.64
N ASP A 110 18.96 11.56 15.22
CA ASP A 110 18.66 12.02 13.86
C ASP A 110 19.11 11.11 12.69
N PRO A 111 18.65 9.84 12.61
CA PRO A 111 18.90 9.01 11.44
C PRO A 111 18.04 9.50 10.26
N SER A 112 18.65 9.70 9.09
CA SER A 112 17.93 9.97 7.84
C SER A 112 17.12 8.78 7.35
N LEU A 113 17.41 7.57 7.86
CA LEU A 113 16.71 6.32 7.55
C LEU A 113 16.31 5.63 8.85
N LEU A 114 15.01 5.50 9.08
CA LEU A 114 14.42 4.90 10.27
C LEU A 114 13.98 3.48 9.97
N SER A 115 14.27 2.55 10.87
CA SER A 115 13.69 1.21 10.79
C SER A 115 12.37 1.18 11.56
N TYR A 116 11.51 0.23 11.22
CA TYR A 116 10.30 -0.04 12.00
C TYR A 116 9.99 -1.54 12.05
N HIS A 117 9.38 -1.94 13.17
CA HIS A 117 8.78 -3.26 13.32
C HIS A 117 7.49 -3.13 14.15
N PHE A 118 6.34 -3.18 13.50
CA PHE A 118 5.05 -3.18 14.19
C PHE A 118 4.43 -4.57 14.15
N ILE A 119 3.84 -4.99 15.27
CA ILE A 119 3.17 -6.29 15.41
C ILE A 119 1.71 -6.04 15.76
N LEU A 120 0.81 -6.28 14.81
CA LEU A 120 -0.63 -6.09 14.94
C LEU A 120 -1.34 -7.39 15.34
N LYS A 121 -2.16 -7.30 16.39
CA LYS A 121 -2.97 -8.36 16.98
C LYS A 121 -4.39 -7.86 17.25
N GLY A 122 -5.22 -8.74 17.82
CA GLY A 122 -6.57 -8.39 18.30
C GLY A 122 -7.66 -8.34 17.21
N LEU A 123 -7.28 -8.20 15.94
CA LEU A 123 -8.21 -8.14 14.80
C LEU A 123 -8.49 -9.51 14.16
N THR A 124 -9.62 -9.62 13.46
CA THR A 124 -9.96 -10.78 12.62
C THR A 124 -10.09 -10.34 11.17
N PHE A 125 -9.20 -10.80 10.31
CA PHE A 125 -9.12 -10.30 8.93
C PHE A 125 -10.06 -11.07 7.99
N LYS A 126 -10.48 -10.44 6.88
CA LYS A 126 -11.23 -11.14 5.81
C LYS A 126 -10.34 -12.10 5.02
N GLN A 127 -9.04 -11.80 4.97
CA GLN A 127 -7.97 -12.61 4.40
C GLN A 127 -6.65 -12.23 5.10
N ALA A 128 -5.62 -13.08 4.99
CA ALA A 128 -4.30 -12.72 5.49
C ALA A 128 -3.85 -11.38 4.87
N PRO A 129 -3.48 -10.36 5.65
CA PRO A 129 -2.96 -9.12 5.10
C PRO A 129 -1.67 -9.37 4.32
N ASP A 130 -1.52 -8.69 3.19
CA ASP A 130 -0.25 -8.60 2.50
C ASP A 130 0.63 -7.58 3.21
N THR A 131 1.82 -8.00 3.60
CA THR A 131 2.81 -7.19 4.33
C THR A 131 4.00 -6.81 3.46
N THR A 132 3.93 -7.07 2.16
CA THR A 132 4.95 -6.69 1.20
C THR A 132 4.71 -5.27 0.68
N LEU A 133 5.81 -4.56 0.44
CA LEU A 133 5.81 -3.26 -0.24
C LEU A 133 6.49 -3.40 -1.60
N PRO A 134 6.08 -2.58 -2.60
CA PRO A 134 6.86 -2.45 -3.80
C PRO A 134 8.23 -1.83 -3.48
N LYS A 135 9.24 -2.17 -4.27
CA LYS A 135 10.55 -1.53 -4.24
C LYS A 135 10.52 -0.27 -5.09
N LEU A 136 11.02 0.83 -4.55
CA LEU A 136 11.22 2.09 -5.28
C LEU A 136 12.68 2.50 -5.13
N ASN A 137 13.46 2.33 -6.20
CA ASN A 137 14.87 2.69 -6.24
C ASN A 137 15.02 3.98 -7.06
N LEU A 138 15.53 5.02 -6.43
CA LEU A 138 15.79 6.29 -7.09
C LEU A 138 17.28 6.45 -7.34
N GLU A 139 17.59 6.92 -8.54
CA GLU A 139 18.92 7.30 -8.97
C GLU A 139 19.10 8.83 -8.86
N SER A 140 18.02 9.59 -9.06
CA SER A 140 18.03 11.05 -8.99
C SER A 140 16.63 11.60 -8.61
N PRO A 141 16.56 12.71 -7.86
CA PRO A 141 17.68 13.38 -7.19
C PRO A 141 18.25 12.53 -6.04
N ALA A 142 19.56 12.66 -5.80
CA ALA A 142 20.23 11.94 -4.70
C ALA A 142 19.83 12.48 -3.31
N GLN A 143 19.45 13.76 -3.27
CA GLN A 143 18.93 14.44 -2.09
C GLN A 143 17.41 14.55 -2.21
N LEU A 144 16.70 14.26 -1.13
CA LEU A 144 15.25 14.41 -1.07
C LEU A 144 14.84 15.87 -0.80
N VAL A 145 15.75 16.67 -0.26
CA VAL A 145 15.59 18.13 -0.12
C VAL A 145 16.67 18.81 -0.95
N THR A 146 16.28 19.65 -1.89
CA THR A 146 17.21 20.33 -2.82
C THR A 146 17.03 21.84 -2.72
N HIS A 147 18.14 22.56 -2.57
CA HIS A 147 18.18 24.01 -2.67
C HIS A 147 18.74 24.42 -4.03
N LEU A 148 17.93 25.10 -4.82
CA LEU A 148 18.30 25.64 -6.12
C LEU A 148 18.65 27.14 -5.97
N PRO A 149 19.85 27.56 -6.39
CA PRO A 149 20.23 28.98 -6.40
C PRO A 149 19.44 29.76 -7.47
N LEU A 150 19.69 31.06 -7.60
CA LEU A 150 19.18 31.85 -8.73
C LEU A 150 19.64 31.30 -10.08
N GLY A 151 18.72 31.21 -11.05
CA GLY A 151 19.00 30.82 -12.43
C GLY A 151 18.05 29.73 -12.94
N GLU A 152 18.21 29.36 -14.21
CA GLU A 152 17.46 28.24 -14.78
C GLU A 152 18.03 26.90 -14.32
N HIS A 153 17.15 25.99 -13.92
CA HIS A 153 17.52 24.66 -13.44
C HIS A 153 16.58 23.59 -13.99
N ASP A 154 17.13 22.41 -14.25
CA ASP A 154 16.36 21.21 -14.52
C ASP A 154 16.62 20.17 -13.43
N ILE A 155 15.55 19.70 -12.79
CA ILE A 155 15.61 18.56 -11.88
C ILE A 155 15.11 17.33 -12.61
N VAL A 156 15.92 16.28 -12.62
CA VAL A 156 15.57 14.99 -13.22
C VAL A 156 15.26 13.98 -12.13
N PHE A 157 14.02 13.53 -12.08
CA PHE A 157 13.58 12.39 -11.29
C PHE A 157 13.79 11.11 -12.08
N LYS A 158 14.70 10.26 -11.63
CA LYS A 158 15.08 9.03 -12.31
C LYS A 158 15.10 7.87 -11.36
N GLY A 159 14.55 6.74 -11.79
CA GLY A 159 14.56 5.53 -10.99
C GLY A 159 13.84 4.35 -11.63
N CYS A 160 13.68 3.31 -10.82
CA CYS A 160 12.92 2.13 -11.18
C CYS A 160 12.13 1.56 -9.99
N SER A 161 11.06 0.85 -10.32
CA SER A 161 10.24 0.13 -9.34
C SER A 161 9.65 -1.15 -9.94
N ASP A 162 9.44 -2.15 -9.07
CA ASP A 162 8.72 -3.39 -9.40
C ASP A 162 7.19 -3.26 -9.24
N ALA A 163 6.69 -2.08 -8.89
CA ALA A 163 5.26 -1.82 -8.79
C ALA A 163 4.58 -1.83 -10.17
N PRO A 164 3.38 -2.42 -10.32
CA PRO A 164 2.56 -2.29 -11.52
C PRO A 164 2.03 -0.87 -11.74
N SER A 165 2.03 -0.02 -10.70
CA SER A 165 1.63 1.39 -10.82
C SER A 165 2.62 2.31 -10.11
N ILE A 166 3.06 3.34 -10.83
CA ILE A 166 3.92 4.40 -10.32
C ILE A 166 3.29 5.74 -10.73
N ILE A 167 3.05 6.60 -9.77
CA ILE A 167 2.43 7.90 -9.99
C ILE A 167 3.39 8.99 -9.50
N PHE A 168 3.65 9.96 -10.36
CA PHE A 168 4.30 11.22 -10.02
C PHE A 168 3.23 12.28 -9.77
N THR A 169 3.34 13.04 -8.69
CA THR A 169 2.34 14.06 -8.33
C THR A 169 3.02 15.30 -7.76
N ASP A 170 2.50 16.48 -8.11
CA ASP A 170 2.64 17.72 -7.36
C ASP A 170 1.26 18.35 -7.14
N GLU A 171 1.18 19.63 -6.76
CA GLU A 171 -0.07 20.33 -6.51
C GLU A 171 -0.96 20.51 -7.76
N GLU A 172 -0.36 20.50 -8.96
CA GLU A 172 -1.03 20.82 -10.23
C GLU A 172 -1.12 19.61 -11.17
N MET A 173 -0.23 18.62 -11.00
CA MET A 173 -0.01 17.54 -11.94
C MET A 173 -0.10 16.19 -11.25
N THR A 174 -0.71 15.24 -11.94
CA THR A 174 -0.63 13.81 -11.62
C THR A 174 -0.33 13.04 -12.91
N GLU A 175 0.73 12.26 -12.92
CA GLU A 175 1.22 11.54 -14.10
C GLU A 175 1.55 10.09 -13.76
N GLN A 176 1.15 9.16 -14.62
CA GLN A 176 1.57 7.77 -14.53
C GLN A 176 2.96 7.60 -15.15
N LEU A 177 3.89 7.03 -14.40
CA LEU A 177 5.23 6.69 -14.87
C LEU A 177 5.33 5.21 -15.24
N SER A 178 6.29 4.89 -16.10
CA SER A 178 6.73 3.51 -16.39
C SER A 178 7.59 2.95 -15.26
N ASN A 179 7.72 1.62 -15.20
CA ASN A 179 8.54 0.90 -14.21
C ASN A 179 10.01 1.33 -14.15
N SER A 180 10.56 1.78 -15.26
CA SER A 180 11.80 2.54 -15.33
C SER A 180 11.44 3.92 -15.85
N PHE A 181 11.76 4.97 -15.11
CA PHE A 181 11.26 6.31 -15.41
C PHE A 181 12.37 7.36 -15.36
N GLU A 182 12.16 8.42 -16.14
CA GLU A 182 12.93 9.65 -16.12
C GLU A 182 11.94 10.79 -16.37
N LYS A 183 11.84 11.73 -15.43
CA LYS A 183 10.92 12.89 -15.48
C LYS A 183 11.70 14.14 -15.14
N SER A 184 11.75 15.09 -16.08
CA SER A 184 12.41 16.38 -15.87
C SER A 184 11.39 17.45 -15.49
N ILE A 185 11.76 18.30 -14.54
CA ILE A 185 11.02 19.49 -14.13
C ILE A 185 11.94 20.70 -14.28
N HIS A 186 11.45 21.71 -15.01
CA HIS A 186 12.16 22.95 -15.26
C HIS A 186 11.79 24.00 -14.21
N PHE A 187 12.78 24.74 -13.74
CA PHE A 187 12.66 25.86 -12.83
C PHE A 187 13.27 27.10 -13.49
N ASP A 188 12.45 28.15 -13.62
CA ASP A 188 12.82 29.48 -14.08
C ASP A 188 12.22 30.53 -13.13
N GLU A 189 12.37 31.82 -13.44
CA GLU A 189 11.84 32.93 -12.62
C GLU A 189 10.31 32.91 -12.39
N SER A 190 9.56 32.08 -13.14
CA SER A 190 8.11 31.91 -12.96
C SER A 190 7.75 30.77 -12.00
N ALA A 191 8.68 29.87 -11.69
CA ALA A 191 8.47 28.80 -10.73
C ALA A 191 8.27 29.35 -9.31
N PRO A 192 7.47 28.70 -8.45
CA PRO A 192 7.35 29.12 -7.05
C PRO A 192 8.65 28.82 -6.27
N ASN A 193 8.83 29.54 -5.16
CA ASN A 193 9.99 29.39 -4.27
C ASN A 193 10.03 28.05 -3.51
N TYR A 194 8.90 27.33 -3.44
CA TYR A 194 8.80 26.02 -2.85
C TYR A 194 7.90 25.11 -3.70
N ARG A 195 8.36 23.89 -3.98
CA ARG A 195 7.56 22.81 -4.57
C ARG A 195 7.84 21.50 -3.85
N ALA A 196 6.79 20.74 -3.62
CA ALA A 196 6.88 19.35 -3.18
C ALA A 196 6.41 18.41 -4.29
N TYR A 197 7.22 17.41 -4.60
CA TYR A 197 6.88 16.34 -5.51
C TYR A 197 6.74 15.03 -4.74
N ARG A 198 5.87 14.15 -5.22
CA ARG A 198 5.68 12.81 -4.66
C ARG A 198 5.77 11.77 -5.74
N ILE A 199 6.52 10.70 -5.47
CA ILE A 199 6.48 9.46 -6.24
C ILE A 199 5.82 8.38 -5.38
N THR A 200 4.72 7.83 -5.88
CA THR A 200 3.97 6.75 -5.25
C THR A 200 4.13 5.49 -6.08
N ALA A 201 4.71 4.44 -5.50
CA ALA A 201 4.75 3.10 -6.09
C ALA A 201 3.74 2.20 -5.36
N THR A 202 2.85 1.53 -6.10
CA THR A 202 1.75 0.73 -5.53
C THR A 202 1.73 -0.68 -6.11
N ASN A 203 1.74 -1.70 -5.24
CA ASN A 203 1.69 -3.11 -5.63
C ASN A 203 0.27 -3.60 -5.96
N GLU A 204 0.13 -4.85 -6.40
CA GLU A 204 -1.17 -5.45 -6.76
C GLU A 204 -2.16 -5.54 -5.58
N SER A 205 -1.65 -5.64 -4.35
CA SER A 205 -2.45 -5.64 -3.12
C SER A 205 -2.90 -4.24 -2.69
N GLY A 206 -2.43 -3.20 -3.39
CA GLY A 206 -2.70 -1.79 -3.09
C GLY A 206 -1.75 -1.18 -2.05
N ASN A 207 -0.80 -1.95 -1.50
CA ASN A 207 0.21 -1.40 -0.59
C ASN A 207 1.14 -0.46 -1.36
N SER A 208 1.54 0.64 -0.72
CA SER A 208 2.32 1.67 -1.41
C SER A 208 3.46 2.24 -0.59
N VAL A 209 4.50 2.66 -1.33
CA VAL A 209 5.58 3.52 -0.85
C VAL A 209 5.36 4.89 -1.45
N ASN A 210 5.26 5.90 -0.60
CA ASN A 210 5.21 7.30 -1.01
C ASN A 210 6.51 7.97 -0.60
N ARG A 211 7.24 8.52 -1.56
CA ARG A 211 8.45 9.29 -1.31
C ARG A 211 8.28 10.73 -1.76
N TYR A 212 8.60 11.65 -0.87
CA TYR A 212 8.50 13.09 -1.07
C TYR A 212 9.86 13.68 -1.42
N PHE A 213 9.82 14.74 -2.22
CA PHE A 213 10.97 15.55 -2.55
C PHE A 213 10.59 17.01 -2.43
N GLU A 214 11.39 17.76 -1.69
CA GLU A 214 11.18 19.18 -1.45
C GLU A 214 12.23 19.99 -2.19
N ILE A 215 11.77 20.97 -2.96
CA ILE A 215 12.64 21.87 -3.72
C ILE A 215 12.41 23.28 -3.21
N PHE A 216 13.47 23.89 -2.69
CA PHE A 216 13.52 25.30 -2.32
C PHE A 216 14.29 26.06 -3.39
N TYR A 217 13.66 27.01 -4.05
CA TYR A 217 14.25 27.74 -5.17
C TYR A 217 14.37 29.24 -4.86
N GLU A 218 15.60 29.74 -4.82
CA GLU A 218 15.91 31.14 -4.48
C GLU A 218 15.36 32.14 -5.50
N GLY A 219 15.26 31.74 -6.77
CA GLY A 219 14.71 32.58 -7.84
C GLY A 219 13.20 32.51 -7.99
N GLY A 220 12.54 31.74 -7.12
CA GLY A 220 11.12 31.46 -7.25
C GLY A 220 10.24 32.59 -6.73
N VAL A 221 9.04 32.67 -7.30
CA VAL A 221 8.01 33.60 -6.85
C VAL A 221 7.60 33.20 -5.43
N THR A 222 7.70 34.14 -4.49
CA THR A 222 7.14 33.94 -3.14
C THR A 222 5.63 34.10 -3.26
N GLU A 223 4.87 33.05 -2.96
CA GLU A 223 3.41 33.19 -2.90
C GLU A 223 3.05 34.18 -1.79
N VAL A 224 2.52 35.34 -2.20
CA VAL A 224 1.97 36.33 -1.29
C VAL A 224 0.53 35.90 -1.00
N ASN A 225 0.33 35.25 0.14
CA ASN A 225 -1.00 34.99 0.69
C ASN A 225 -1.72 36.30 1.07
#